data_AF-A0A1U7D3I2-F1
#
_entry.id   AF-A0A1U7D3I2-F1
#
_cell.length_a   1.000
_cell.length_b   1.000
_cell.length_c   1.000
_cell.angle_alpha   90.00
_cell.angle_beta   90.00
_cell.angle_gamma   90.00
#
_symmetry.space_group_name_H-M   'P 1'
#
loop_
_entity.id
_entity.type
_entity.pdbx_description
1 polymer ?
#
loop_
_entity_poly.entity_id
_entity_poly.type
_entity_poly.pdbx_seq_one_letter_code
_entity_poly.pdbx_strand_id
1 'polypeptide(L)'
;MIAAAALCAATGAYAASDSMTPMVEASDQSVANGVVSADMVSAPENGWLVVHRTDSDMAPGPVVGHAPLRAGETSDVAAILTEDVASGDMLMLMVHSEAGGSETGIFEYTLGASEDGPIKPEGDLVMTVITAE
;
A
#
# COMPACT_ATOMS: atom_id res chain seq x y z
N MET A 1 -51.32 39.88 -6.85
CA MET A 1 -50.25 38.93 -7.19
C MET A 1 -49.56 38.54 -5.90
N ILE A 2 -49.78 37.32 -5.41
CA ILE A 2 -49.08 36.77 -4.24
C ILE A 2 -48.34 35.55 -4.76
N ALA A 3 -47.02 35.61 -4.69
CA ALA A 3 -46.10 34.64 -5.27
C ALA A 3 -46.12 33.32 -4.49
N ALA A 4 -46.21 32.22 -5.23
CA ALA A 4 -45.99 30.87 -4.71
C ALA A 4 -44.48 30.62 -4.62
N ALA A 5 -43.98 30.29 -3.43
CA ALA A 5 -42.63 29.79 -3.24
C ALA A 5 -42.68 28.27 -3.07
N ALA A 6 -42.26 27.54 -4.10
CA ALA A 6 -42.07 26.10 -4.04
C ALA A 6 -40.75 25.79 -3.32
N LEU A 7 -40.83 25.09 -2.19
CA LEU A 7 -39.67 24.60 -1.46
C LEU A 7 -39.30 23.22 -2.02
N CYS A 8 -38.30 23.16 -2.89
CA CYS A 8 -37.73 21.90 -3.35
C CYS A 8 -37.03 21.20 -2.17
N ALA A 9 -37.52 20.03 -1.79
CA ALA A 9 -36.81 19.13 -0.89
C ALA A 9 -35.63 18.52 -1.65
N ALA A 10 -34.41 18.94 -1.33
CA ALA A 10 -33.20 18.25 -1.76
C ALA A 10 -33.00 17.05 -0.82
N THR A 11 -33.43 15.87 -1.25
CA THR A 11 -32.96 14.62 -0.65
C THR A 11 -31.48 14.49 -0.95
N GLY A 12 -30.64 14.71 0.06
CA GLY A 12 -29.23 14.38 -0.01
C GLY A 12 -29.10 12.88 -0.21
N ALA A 13 -28.86 12.45 -1.45
CA ALA A 13 -28.31 11.14 -1.71
C ALA A 13 -26.88 11.18 -1.19
N TYR A 14 -26.65 10.63 0.00
CA TYR A 14 -25.33 10.22 0.43
C TYR A 14 -24.93 9.12 -0.55
N ALA A 15 -24.14 9.47 -1.56
CA ALA A 15 -23.37 8.48 -2.27
C ALA A 15 -22.53 7.79 -1.18
N ALA A 16 -22.82 6.52 -0.90
CA ALA A 16 -21.85 5.68 -0.25
C ALA A 16 -20.62 5.75 -1.16
N SER A 17 -19.62 6.50 -0.73
CA SER A 17 -18.28 6.36 -1.27
C SER A 17 -17.99 4.87 -1.19
N ASP A 18 -17.81 4.20 -2.32
CA ASP A 18 -17.02 2.98 -2.39
C ASP A 18 -15.66 3.34 -1.81
N SER A 19 -15.53 3.27 -0.49
CA SER A 19 -14.29 3.46 0.21
C SER A 19 -13.51 2.20 -0.06
N MET A 20 -12.69 2.24 -1.12
CA MET A 20 -11.83 1.14 -1.50
C MET A 20 -11.01 0.75 -0.26
N THR A 21 -11.26 -0.44 0.28
CA THR A 21 -10.54 -0.93 1.45
C THR A 21 -9.10 -1.20 1.02
N PRO A 22 -8.09 -0.57 1.64
CA PRO A 22 -6.71 -0.84 1.30
C PRO A 22 -6.33 -2.27 1.66
N MET A 23 -5.59 -2.95 0.78
CA MET A 23 -5.20 -4.34 0.97
C MET A 23 -3.96 -4.71 0.15
N VAL A 24 -3.27 -5.77 0.57
CA VAL A 24 -2.22 -6.46 -0.18
C VAL A 24 -2.51 -7.96 -0.13
N GLU A 25 -2.54 -8.60 -1.28
CA GLU A 25 -2.57 -10.05 -1.42
C GLU A 25 -1.27 -10.50 -2.07
N ALA A 26 -0.63 -11.48 -1.47
CA ALA A 26 0.56 -12.13 -2.01
C ALA A 26 0.69 -13.52 -1.37
N SER A 27 1.36 -14.41 -2.08
CA SER A 27 1.66 -15.76 -1.62
C SER A 27 3.17 -16.01 -1.59
N ASP A 28 3.57 -17.06 -0.86
CA ASP A 28 4.93 -17.62 -0.92
C ASP A 28 5.32 -17.88 -2.38
N GLN A 29 6.53 -17.47 -2.73
CA GLN A 29 6.99 -17.49 -4.12
C GLN A 29 8.51 -17.49 -4.21
N SER A 30 9.03 -17.97 -5.33
CA SER A 30 10.45 -17.80 -5.61
C SER A 30 10.78 -16.38 -6.02
N VAL A 31 11.86 -15.85 -5.44
CA VAL A 31 12.38 -14.49 -5.71
C VAL A 31 13.73 -14.53 -6.42
N ALA A 32 14.12 -15.69 -6.97
CA ALA A 32 15.42 -15.90 -7.61
C ALA A 32 15.67 -14.99 -8.85
N ASN A 33 14.62 -14.36 -9.38
CA ASN A 33 14.68 -13.38 -10.45
C ASN A 33 14.90 -11.93 -9.95
N GLY A 34 15.07 -11.72 -8.64
CA GLY A 34 15.27 -10.39 -8.05
C GLY A 34 13.99 -9.57 -7.90
N VAL A 35 12.82 -10.23 -7.90
CA VAL A 35 11.51 -9.58 -7.79
C VAL A 35 10.65 -10.33 -6.79
N VAL A 36 9.86 -9.59 -6.01
CA VAL A 36 8.72 -10.14 -5.27
C VAL A 36 7.44 -9.52 -5.81
N SER A 37 6.39 -10.33 -5.95
CA SER A 37 5.13 -9.91 -6.56
C SER A 37 3.99 -9.94 -5.54
N ALA A 38 3.16 -8.89 -5.54
CA ALA A 38 1.83 -8.93 -4.94
C ALA A 38 0.80 -9.24 -6.04
N ASP A 39 -0.08 -10.20 -5.77
CA ASP A 39 -1.15 -10.62 -6.67
C ASP A 39 -2.15 -9.45 -6.86
N MET A 40 -2.47 -8.77 -5.77
CA MET A 40 -3.36 -7.61 -5.75
C MET A 40 -2.90 -6.58 -4.72
N VAL A 41 -2.92 -5.30 -5.09
CA VAL A 41 -2.81 -4.18 -4.15
C VAL A 41 -3.94 -3.19 -4.39
N SER A 42 -4.63 -2.81 -3.31
CA SER A 42 -5.58 -1.69 -3.30
C SER A 42 -4.98 -0.57 -2.46
N ALA A 43 -4.75 0.59 -3.07
CA ALA A 43 -4.20 1.76 -2.41
C ALA A 43 -5.20 2.93 -2.47
N PRO A 44 -5.46 3.64 -1.34
CA PRO A 44 -6.40 4.76 -1.32
C PRO A 44 -5.86 6.00 -2.04
N GLU A 45 -4.54 6.07 -2.20
CA GLU A 45 -3.80 7.15 -2.84
C GLU A 45 -2.56 6.58 -3.53
N ASN A 46 -1.82 7.41 -4.25
CA ASN A 46 -0.53 7.00 -4.78
C ASN A 46 0.46 6.72 -3.65
N GLY A 47 1.42 5.85 -3.92
CA GLY A 47 2.40 5.50 -2.91
C GLY A 47 3.31 4.38 -3.37
N TRP A 48 3.62 3.48 -2.43
CA TRP A 48 4.63 2.46 -2.64
C TRP A 48 4.19 1.12 -2.06
N LEU A 49 4.45 0.05 -2.81
CA LEU A 49 4.55 -1.28 -2.23
C LEU A 49 5.98 -1.41 -1.71
N VAL A 50 6.15 -1.48 -0.41
CA VAL A 50 7.46 -1.58 0.23
C VAL A 50 7.65 -2.99 0.77
N VAL A 51 8.82 -3.57 0.50
CA VAL A 51 9.18 -4.92 0.93
C VAL A 51 10.17 -4.80 2.07
N HIS A 52 9.73 -5.13 3.27
CA HIS A 52 10.57 -5.22 4.45
C HIS A 52 11.02 -6.67 4.66
N ARG A 53 12.26 -6.87 5.09
CA ARG A 53 12.63 -8.14 5.74
C ARG A 53 11.94 -8.19 7.11
N THR A 54 11.44 -9.35 7.50
CA THR A 54 10.81 -9.55 8.82
C THR A 54 11.20 -10.93 9.39
N ASP A 55 10.70 -11.24 10.58
CA ASP A 55 10.95 -12.48 11.29
C ASP A 55 9.70 -12.90 12.11
N SER A 56 9.89 -13.80 13.09
CA SER A 56 8.80 -14.29 13.94
C SER A 56 8.13 -13.21 14.79
N ASP A 57 8.78 -12.07 15.02
CA ASP A 57 8.21 -10.96 15.78
C ASP A 57 7.27 -10.09 14.90
N MET A 58 7.20 -10.36 13.60
CA MET A 58 6.32 -9.69 12.63
C MET A 58 6.50 -8.16 12.65
N ALA A 59 7.71 -7.69 12.96
CA ALA A 59 8.09 -6.29 12.89
C ALA A 59 8.72 -5.97 11.53
N PRO A 60 8.46 -4.79 10.94
CA PRO A 60 9.13 -4.36 9.73
C PRO A 60 10.61 -4.10 10.01
N GLY A 61 11.49 -4.87 9.37
CA GLY A 61 12.93 -4.68 9.37
C GLY A 61 13.40 -3.79 8.23
N PRO A 62 14.66 -3.93 7.75
CA PRO A 62 15.18 -3.17 6.62
C PRO A 62 14.34 -3.34 5.35
N VAL A 63 14.27 -2.29 4.53
CA VAL A 63 13.65 -2.35 3.21
C VAL A 63 14.59 -3.04 2.24
N VAL A 64 14.09 -4.09 1.59
CA VAL A 64 14.84 -4.89 0.61
C VAL A 64 14.29 -4.78 -0.80
N GLY A 65 13.22 -4.01 -1.01
CA GLY A 65 12.65 -3.73 -2.33
C GLY A 65 11.44 -2.82 -2.27
N HIS A 66 11.05 -2.26 -3.42
CA HIS A 66 9.85 -1.44 -3.53
C HIS A 66 9.31 -1.34 -4.97
N ALA A 67 8.05 -0.91 -5.12
CA ALA A 67 7.43 -0.55 -6.39
C ALA A 67 6.46 0.64 -6.21
N PRO A 68 6.33 1.52 -7.23
CA PRO A 68 5.34 2.59 -7.19
C PRO A 68 3.92 2.04 -7.32
N LEU A 69 2.99 2.63 -6.58
CA LEU A 69 1.56 2.36 -6.62
C LEU A 69 0.80 3.61 -7.05
N ARG A 70 -0.30 3.40 -7.78
CA ARG A 70 -1.31 4.42 -8.03
C ARG A 70 -2.51 4.16 -7.14
N ALA A 71 -3.26 5.22 -6.84
CA ALA A 71 -4.56 5.08 -6.20
C ALA A 71 -5.45 4.12 -7.01
N GLY A 72 -6.13 3.20 -6.33
CA GLY A 72 -6.96 2.16 -6.93
C GLY A 72 -6.41 0.74 -6.72
N GLU A 73 -7.01 -0.20 -7.45
CA GLU A 73 -6.57 -1.59 -7.53
C GLU A 73 -5.53 -1.75 -8.64
N THR A 74 -4.46 -2.48 -8.32
CA THR A 74 -3.43 -2.89 -9.28
C THR A 74 -3.13 -4.37 -9.09
N SER A 75 -3.22 -5.15 -10.17
CA SER A 75 -2.81 -6.55 -10.19
C SER A 75 -1.33 -6.69 -10.53
N ASP A 76 -0.72 -7.79 -10.10
CA ASP A 76 0.62 -8.21 -10.51
C ASP A 76 1.68 -7.13 -10.25
N VAL A 77 1.68 -6.58 -9.03
CA VAL A 77 2.63 -5.53 -8.64
C VAL A 77 3.98 -6.17 -8.35
N ALA A 78 4.95 -5.92 -9.24
CA ALA A 78 6.32 -6.42 -9.12
C ALA A 78 7.22 -5.39 -8.41
N ALA A 79 7.61 -5.69 -7.17
CA ALA A 79 8.61 -4.94 -6.43
C ALA A 79 10.02 -5.47 -6.72
N ILE A 80 10.90 -4.56 -7.16
CA ILE A 80 12.29 -4.90 -7.49
C ILE A 80 13.07 -4.97 -6.18
N LEU A 81 13.79 -6.08 -5.97
CA LEU A 81 14.65 -6.25 -4.82
C LEU A 81 15.95 -5.45 -5.00
N THR A 82 16.32 -4.70 -3.97
CA THR A 82 17.54 -3.88 -3.91
C THR A 82 18.61 -4.52 -3.03
N GLU A 83 18.27 -5.58 -2.31
CA GLU A 83 19.18 -6.41 -1.53
C GLU A 83 18.99 -7.89 -1.87
N ASP A 84 20.00 -8.71 -1.57
CA ASP A 84 19.90 -10.16 -1.72
C ASP A 84 18.91 -10.73 -0.71
N VAL A 85 18.00 -11.58 -1.19
CA VAL A 85 17.02 -12.33 -0.40
C VAL A 85 17.28 -13.82 -0.57
N ALA A 86 17.35 -14.55 0.53
CA ALA A 86 17.56 -15.99 0.53
C ALA A 86 16.22 -16.75 0.57
N SER A 87 16.20 -17.97 0.04
CA SER A 87 15.11 -18.91 0.28
C SER A 87 14.92 -19.14 1.78
N GLY A 88 13.67 -19.07 2.24
CA GLY A 88 13.28 -19.11 3.64
C GLY A 88 13.20 -17.76 4.34
N ASP A 89 13.68 -16.67 3.72
CA ASP A 89 13.50 -15.31 4.28
C ASP A 89 12.01 -14.95 4.31
N MET A 90 11.57 -14.33 5.41
CA MET A 90 10.23 -13.77 5.53
C MET A 90 10.23 -12.32 5.04
N LEU A 91 9.32 -12.02 4.12
CA LEU A 91 9.16 -10.70 3.51
C LEU A 91 7.79 -10.14 3.86
N MET A 92 7.77 -8.92 4.39
CA MET A 92 6.58 -8.16 4.69
C MET A 92 6.35 -7.15 3.58
N LEU A 93 5.29 -7.35 2.81
CA LEU A 93 4.84 -6.44 1.78
C LEU A 93 3.85 -5.47 2.42
N MET A 94 4.12 -4.17 2.35
CA MET A 94 3.37 -3.14 3.05
C MET A 94 3.04 -1.96 2.13
N VAL A 95 1.83 -1.42 2.24
CA VAL A 95 1.44 -0.20 1.52
C VAL A 95 1.92 1.03 2.27
N HIS A 96 2.66 1.86 1.57
CA HIS A 96 3.13 3.16 2.01
C HIS A 96 2.49 4.26 1.16
N SER A 97 2.29 5.43 1.76
CA SER A 97 1.84 6.64 1.06
C SER A 97 3.05 7.38 0.48
N GLU A 98 2.90 8.09 -0.65
CA GLU A 98 3.90 9.07 -1.09
C GLU A 98 3.66 10.49 -0.54
N ALA A 99 2.54 10.73 0.15
CA ALA A 99 2.15 12.07 0.60
C ALA A 99 3.08 12.67 1.67
N GLY A 100 3.89 11.82 2.32
CA GLY A 100 4.92 12.22 3.27
C GLY A 100 6.27 12.56 2.64
N GLY A 101 6.50 12.17 1.38
CA GLY A 101 7.73 12.43 0.65
C GLY A 101 7.95 13.92 0.37
N SER A 102 9.22 14.29 0.22
CA SER A 102 9.63 15.63 -0.17
C SER A 102 9.58 15.83 -1.69
N GLU A 103 9.70 14.74 -2.46
CA GLU A 103 9.67 14.72 -3.93
C GLU A 103 8.66 13.69 -4.48
N THR A 104 7.69 14.16 -5.28
CA THR A 104 6.69 13.28 -5.91
C THR A 104 7.34 12.23 -6.81
N GLY A 105 6.95 10.97 -6.64
CA GLY A 105 7.45 9.85 -7.44
C GLY A 105 8.90 9.43 -7.13
N ILE A 106 9.50 9.93 -6.05
CA ILE A 106 10.78 9.45 -5.53
C ILE A 106 10.51 8.75 -4.20
N PHE A 107 10.96 7.50 -4.08
CA PHE A 107 10.77 6.75 -2.85
C PHE A 107 11.75 7.22 -1.79
N GLU A 108 11.23 7.77 -0.69
CA GLU A 108 12.00 8.37 0.39
C GLU A 108 11.67 7.69 1.72
N TYR A 109 12.25 6.51 1.95
CA TYR A 109 12.07 5.80 3.21
C TYR A 109 13.37 5.63 3.99
N THR A 110 13.32 5.97 5.26
CA THR A 110 14.29 5.53 6.26
C THR A 110 13.56 4.90 7.45
N LEU A 111 14.20 3.96 8.15
CA LEU A 111 13.58 3.34 9.33
C LEU A 111 13.22 4.41 10.37
N GLY A 112 11.92 4.66 10.55
CA GLY A 112 11.40 5.67 11.47
C GLY A 112 11.22 7.08 10.90
N ALA A 113 11.43 7.28 9.59
CA ALA A 113 11.09 8.54 8.91
C ALA A 113 9.57 8.80 8.90
N SER A 114 9.21 10.08 8.77
CA SER A 114 7.82 10.50 8.52
C SER A 114 7.48 10.44 7.02
N GLU A 115 8.52 10.49 6.20
CA GLU A 115 8.52 10.46 4.76
C GLU A 115 8.23 9.06 4.23
N ASP A 116 7.38 8.99 3.20
CA ASP A 116 6.86 7.79 2.58
C ASP A 116 6.52 6.64 3.55
N GLY A 117 5.86 6.99 4.65
CA GLY A 117 5.50 6.06 5.72
C GLY A 117 4.34 5.13 5.36
N PRO A 118 4.13 4.07 6.17
CA PRO A 118 3.04 3.13 5.95
C PRO A 118 1.69 3.80 6.15
N ILE A 119 0.71 3.43 5.31
CA ILE A 119 -0.67 3.84 5.56
C ILE A 119 -1.22 3.07 6.76
N LYS A 120 -2.05 3.76 7.55
CA LYS A 120 -2.70 3.19 8.75
C LYS A 120 -4.20 3.48 8.78
N PRO A 121 -5.00 2.92 7.86
CA PRO A 121 -6.45 3.00 7.95
C PRO A 121 -6.88 2.46 9.31
N GLU A 122 -7.64 3.26 10.06
CA GLU A 122 -8.15 2.88 11.39
C GLU A 122 -7.06 2.53 12.44
N GLY A 123 -5.79 2.86 12.15
CA GLY A 123 -4.64 2.59 13.02
C GLY A 123 -3.85 1.33 12.68
N ASP A 124 -4.33 0.49 11.76
CA ASP A 124 -3.72 -0.80 11.42
C ASP A 124 -2.88 -0.74 10.13
N LEU A 125 -1.78 -1.50 10.09
CA LEU A 125 -0.92 -1.59 8.91
C LEU A 125 -1.60 -2.39 7.80
N VAL A 126 -1.46 -1.91 6.57
CA VAL A 126 -1.93 -2.61 5.37
C VAL A 126 -0.77 -3.43 4.82
N MET A 127 -0.76 -4.71 5.15
CA MET A 127 0.38 -5.59 4.88
C MET A 127 -0.02 -7.05 4.69
N THR A 128 0.89 -7.81 4.09
CA THR A 128 0.91 -9.28 4.12
C THR A 128 2.35 -9.76 4.30
N VAL A 129 2.54 -11.00 4.74
CA VAL A 129 3.85 -11.63 4.86
C VAL A 129 3.90 -12.88 4.01
N ILE A 130 5.00 -13.04 3.30
CA ILE A 130 5.31 -14.23 2.51
C ILE A 130 6.65 -14.82 2.93
N THR A 131 6.88 -16.06 2.55
CA THR A 131 8.18 -16.73 2.59
C THR A 131 8.75 -16.79 1.17
N ALA A 132 10.02 -16.40 1.02
CA ALA A 132 10.76 -16.58 -0.22
C ALA A 132 11.10 -18.06 -0.46
N GLU A 133 10.89 -18.58 -1.66
CA GLU A 133 11.15 -19.99 -2.04
C GLU A 133 12.40 -20.20 -2.91
#